data_AF-A0A0F9AJ24-F1
#
_entry.id   AF-A0A0F9AJ24-F1
#
_cell.length_a   1.000
_cell.length_b   1.000
_cell.length_c   1.000
_cell.angle_alpha   90.00
_cell.angle_beta   90.00
_cell.angle_gamma   90.00
#
_symmetry.space_group_name_H-M   'P 1'
#
loop_
_entity.id
_entity.type
_entity.pdbx_description
1 polymer ?
#
loop_
_entity_poly.entity_id
_entity_poly.type
_entity_poly.pdbx_seq_one_letter_code
_entity_poly.pdbx_strand_id
1 'polypeptide(L)'
;MKIKIFTTGGTIDKIYFDRKSDYQVGDPQAGGVLERANVVFEYEVESILRKDSLDMTDEDRSKICERVKNMLYLFNQIQKRKLGKWDHE
;
A
#
# COMPACT_ATOMS: atom_id res chain seq x y z
N MET A 1 -13.56 1.29 11.39
CA MET A 1 -12.62 2.06 10.53
C MET A 1 -11.94 1.07 9.61
N LYS A 2 -11.88 1.32 8.30
CA LYS A 2 -11.19 0.46 7.34
C LYS A 2 -9.91 1.15 6.88
N ILE A 3 -8.75 0.52 7.10
CA ILE A 3 -7.44 1.07 6.72
C ILE A 3 -6.94 0.41 5.44
N LYS A 4 -6.58 1.21 4.43
CA LYS A 4 -5.87 0.74 3.25
C LYS A 4 -4.38 1.00 3.43
N ILE A 5 -3.58 -0.06 3.34
CA ILE A 5 -2.13 -0.03 3.52
C ILE A 5 -1.50 -0.31 2.16
N PHE A 6 -0.73 0.66 1.66
CA PHE A 6 0.05 0.49 0.45
C PHE A 6 1.50 0.21 0.81
N THR A 7 2.08 -0.83 0.23
CA THR A 7 3.49 -1.17 0.43
C THR A 7 4.28 -0.96 -0.85
N THR A 8 5.55 -0.62 -0.69
CA THR A 8 6.46 -0.32 -1.80
C THR A 8 7.73 -1.17 -1.78
N GLY A 9 7.87 -2.03 -0.77
CA GLY A 9 9.10 -2.77 -0.49
C GLY A 9 9.90 -2.19 0.67
N GLY A 10 11.21 -2.10 0.46
CA GLY A 10 12.19 -1.67 1.46
C GLY A 10 12.63 -2.81 2.38
N THR A 11 13.40 -2.47 3.42
CA THR A 11 14.01 -3.45 4.34
C THR A 11 13.00 -4.36 5.03
N ILE A 12 11.78 -3.90 5.28
CA ILE A 12 10.72 -4.70 5.92
C ILE A 12 10.33 -5.94 5.10
N ASP A 13 10.49 -5.87 3.77
CA ASP A 13 10.12 -6.93 2.84
C ASP A 13 11.35 -7.70 2.31
N LYS A 14 12.58 -7.41 2.79
CA LYS A 14 13.80 -8.05 2.25
C LYS A 14 13.85 -9.54 2.57
N ILE A 15 14.14 -10.33 1.54
CA ILE A 15 14.46 -11.75 1.62
C ILE A 15 15.94 -11.89 1.27
N TYR A 16 16.74 -12.36 2.23
CA TYR A 16 18.17 -12.63 2.07
C TYR A 16 18.38 -14.08 1.65
N PHE A 17 19.07 -14.30 0.54
CA PHE A 17 19.30 -15.64 0.01
C PHE A 17 20.61 -16.25 0.49
N ASP A 18 21.61 -15.42 0.77
CA ASP A 18 22.90 -15.84 1.27
C ASP A 18 23.52 -14.81 2.25
N ARG A 19 24.69 -15.16 2.80
CA ARG A 19 25.47 -14.26 3.67
C ARG A 19 26.20 -13.16 2.89
N LYS A 20 26.19 -13.16 1.56
CA LYS A 20 26.98 -12.25 0.69
C LYS A 20 26.21 -11.02 0.21
N SER A 21 25.09 -10.70 0.85
CA SER A 21 24.29 -9.49 0.59
C SER A 21 23.46 -9.52 -0.68
N ASP A 22 23.28 -10.68 -1.32
CA ASP A 22 22.24 -10.83 -2.34
C ASP A 22 20.89 -10.93 -1.65
N TYR A 23 20.05 -9.92 -1.91
CA TYR A 23 18.69 -9.83 -1.40
C TYR A 23 17.73 -9.49 -2.53
N GLN A 24 16.47 -9.85 -2.31
CA GLN A 24 15.36 -9.32 -3.11
C GLN A 24 14.32 -8.69 -2.20
N VAL A 25 13.50 -7.82 -2.77
CA VAL A 25 12.31 -7.29 -2.09
C VAL A 25 11.15 -8.24 -2.32
N GLY A 26 10.79 -8.94 -1.24
CA GLY A 26 9.79 -9.98 -1.15
C GLY A 26 8.35 -9.47 -1.15
N ASP A 27 7.44 -10.37 -0.77
CA ASP A 27 6.03 -10.03 -0.61
C ASP A 27 5.82 -9.16 0.65
N PRO A 28 4.79 -8.30 0.67
CA PRO A 28 4.53 -7.40 1.79
C PRO A 28 4.41 -8.12 3.14
N GLN A 29 5.29 -7.82 4.07
CA GLN A 29 5.27 -8.39 5.42
C GLN A 29 4.29 -7.67 6.36
N ALA A 30 3.76 -6.50 5.94
CA ALA A 30 2.82 -5.71 6.72
C ALA A 30 1.61 -6.51 7.21
N GLY A 31 1.05 -7.40 6.37
CA GLY A 31 -0.07 -8.26 6.76
C GLY A 31 0.24 -9.15 7.96
N GLY A 32 1.34 -9.91 7.90
CA GLY A 32 1.77 -10.77 9.00
C GLY A 32 2.24 -10.02 10.24
N VAL A 33 2.70 -8.76 10.10
CA VAL A 33 2.96 -7.88 11.26
C VAL A 33 1.66 -7.50 11.96
N LEU A 34 0.63 -7.08 11.21
CA LEU A 34 -0.66 -6.67 11.77
C LEU A 34 -1.38 -7.84 12.45
N GLU A 35 -1.32 -9.03 11.85
CA GLU A 35 -1.86 -10.26 12.44
C GLU A 35 -1.21 -10.57 13.80
N ARG A 36 0.13 -10.60 13.87
CA ARG A 36 0.87 -10.84 15.12
C ARG A 36 0.65 -9.76 16.17
N ALA A 37 0.37 -8.53 15.75
CA ALA A 37 0.04 -7.43 16.64
C ALA A 37 -1.41 -7.45 17.14
N ASN A 38 -2.22 -8.46 16.78
CA ASN A 38 -3.64 -8.57 17.12
C ASN A 38 -4.44 -7.32 16.71
N VAL A 39 -4.16 -6.78 15.52
CA VAL A 39 -4.93 -5.66 14.98
C VAL A 39 -6.34 -6.11 14.64
N VAL A 40 -7.34 -5.50 15.29
CA VAL A 40 -8.76 -5.91 15.19
C VAL A 40 -9.61 -5.04 14.25
N PHE A 41 -9.08 -3.92 13.74
CA PHE A 41 -9.80 -3.14 12.73
C PHE A 41 -9.63 -3.76 11.35
N GLU A 42 -10.61 -3.55 10.48
CA GLU A 42 -10.53 -4.00 9.09
C GLU A 42 -9.38 -3.28 8.36
N TYR A 43 -8.53 -4.04 7.68
CA TYR A 43 -7.49 -3.49 6.84
C TYR A 43 -7.34 -4.26 5.53
N GLU A 44 -6.70 -3.63 4.56
CA GLU A 44 -6.35 -4.24 3.28
C GLU A 44 -4.93 -3.82 2.91
N VAL A 45 -4.07 -4.80 2.60
CA VAL A 45 -2.68 -4.56 2.19
C VAL A 45 -2.58 -4.71 0.67
N GLU A 46 -1.97 -3.73 0.00
CA GLU A 46 -1.74 -3.75 -1.44
C GLU A 46 -0.28 -3.36 -1.75
N SER A 47 0.42 -4.20 -2.49
CA SER A 47 1.76 -3.89 -2.99
C SER A 47 1.66 -3.02 -4.24
N ILE A 48 2.15 -1.78 -4.18
CA ILE A 48 2.30 -0.91 -5.36
C ILE A 48 3.64 -1.21 -6.05
N LEU A 49 4.69 -1.37 -5.26
CA LEU A 49 6.05 -1.63 -5.71
C LEU A 49 6.71 -2.69 -4.84
N ARG A 50 7.84 -3.22 -5.31
CA ARG A 50 8.73 -4.12 -4.58
C ARG A 50 10.18 -3.69 -4.83
N LYS A 51 10.55 -2.52 -4.31
CA LYS A 51 11.87 -1.90 -4.51
C LYS A 51 12.56 -1.59 -3.19
N ASP A 52 13.90 -1.55 -3.20
CA ASP A 52 14.62 -0.86 -2.14
C ASP A 52 14.34 0.64 -2.28
N SER A 53 14.22 1.33 -1.14
CA SER A 53 14.02 2.78 -1.11
C SER A 53 15.12 3.57 -1.83
N LEU A 54 16.36 3.03 -1.86
CA LEU A 54 17.50 3.64 -2.54
C LEU A 54 17.37 3.56 -4.07
N ASP A 55 16.62 2.58 -4.58
CA ASP A 55 16.44 2.35 -6.02
C ASP A 55 15.14 2.98 -6.56
N MET A 56 14.40 3.72 -5.73
CA MET A 56 13.15 4.37 -6.15
C MET A 56 13.40 5.57 -7.05
N THR A 57 12.70 5.59 -8.19
CA THR A 57 12.74 6.69 -9.16
C THR A 57 11.59 7.67 -8.97
N ASP A 58 11.64 8.82 -9.64
CA ASP A 58 10.51 9.77 -9.65
C ASP A 58 9.25 9.19 -10.30
N GLU A 59 9.41 8.26 -11.25
CA GLU A 59 8.28 7.53 -11.85
C GLU A 59 7.59 6.63 -10.81
N ASP A 60 8.38 5.94 -9.98
CA ASP A 60 7.85 5.13 -8.87
C ASP A 60 7.06 6.00 -7.88
N ARG A 61 7.62 7.17 -7.52
CA ARG A 61 6.95 8.14 -6.65
C ARG A 61 5.65 8.64 -7.25
N SER A 62 5.63 8.88 -8.55
CA SER A 62 4.44 9.31 -9.29
C SER A 62 3.35 8.24 -9.26
N LYS A 63 3.71 6.96 -9.46
CA LYS A 63 2.79 5.81 -9.34
C LYS A 63 2.16 5.70 -7.95
N ILE A 64 2.95 5.89 -6.88
CA ILE A 64 2.43 5.89 -5.50
C ILE A 64 1.42 7.03 -5.31
N CYS A 65 1.78 8.24 -5.72
CA CYS A 65 0.91 9.41 -5.63
C CYS A 65 -0.41 9.22 -6.39
N GLU A 66 -0.33 8.73 -7.62
CA GLU A 66 -1.51 8.43 -8.45
C GLU A 66 -2.41 7.40 -7.78
N ARG A 67 -1.83 6.31 -7.27
CA ARG A 67 -2.60 5.24 -6.64
C ARG A 67 -3.37 5.71 -5.42
N VAL A 68 -2.76 6.54 -4.58
CA VAL A 68 -3.39 7.12 -3.39
C VAL A 68 -4.50 8.10 -3.79
N LYS A 69 -4.26 8.98 -4.77
CA LYS A 69 -5.27 9.91 -5.30
C LYS A 69 -6.49 9.17 -5.86
N ASN A 70 -6.26 8.14 -6.66
CA ASN A 70 -7.33 7.34 -7.27
C ASN A 70 -8.15 6.60 -6.20
N MET A 71 -7.51 6.08 -5.15
CA MET A 71 -8.20 5.46 -4.02
C MET A 71 -9.11 6.46 -3.29
N LEU A 72 -8.60 7.67 -3.01
CA LEU A 72 -9.37 8.71 -2.34
C LEU A 72 -10.56 9.18 -3.19
N TYR A 73 -10.36 9.34 -4.50
CA TYR A 73 -11.43 9.69 -5.44
C TYR A 73 -12.54 8.64 -5.43
N LEU A 74 -12.20 7.36 -5.56
CA LEU A 74 -13.16 6.27 -5.55
C LEU A 74 -13.91 6.19 -4.21
N PHE A 75 -13.18 6.35 -3.10
CA PHE A 75 -13.78 6.36 -1.76
C PHE A 75 -14.83 7.47 -1.65
N ASN A 76 -14.49 8.69 -2.04
CA ASN A 76 -15.40 9.84 -2.00
C ASN A 76 -16.63 9.63 -2.89
N GLN A 77 -16.47 9.06 -4.09
CA GLN A 77 -17.58 8.74 -4.98
C GLN A 77 -18.55 7.72 -4.36
N ILE A 78 -18.01 6.67 -3.72
CA ILE A 78 -18.83 5.68 -3.02
C ILE A 78 -19.60 6.32 -1.85
N GLN A 79 -18.95 7.21 -1.08
CA GLN A 79 -19.62 7.93 0.02
C GLN A 79 -20.73 8.86 -0.49
N LYS A 80 -20.47 9.64 -1.56
CA LYS A 80 -21.48 10.51 -2.20
C LYS A 80 -22.71 9.70 -2.64
N ARG A 81 -22.50 8.55 -3.30
CA ARG A 81 -23.57 7.63 -3.72
C ARG A 81 -24.37 7.08 -2.54
N LYS A 82 -23.71 6.64 -1.47
CA LYS A 82 -24.37 6.12 -0.26
C LYS A 82 -25.22 7.18 0.46
N LEU A 83 -24.81 8.44 0.40
CA LEU A 83 -25.50 9.56 1.04
C LEU A 83 -26.63 10.15 0.19
N GLY A 84 -26.91 9.61 -0.99
CA GLY A 84 -27.95 10.13 -1.90
C GLY A 84 -27.67 11.55 -2.40
N LYS A 85 -26.47 12.07 -2.19
CA LYS A 85 -26.05 13.41 -2.63
C LYS A 85 -25.45 13.29 -4.03
N TRP A 86 -26.32 13.35 -5.03
CA TRP A 86 -25.90 13.65 -6.38
C TRP A 86 -25.96 15.17 -6.55
N ASP A 87 -24.82 15.74 -6.91
CA ASP A 87 -24.74 17.12 -7.36
C ASP A 87 -25.55 17.17 -8.67
N HIS A 88 -26.73 17.81 -8.63
CA HIS A 88 -27.48 18.17 -9.82
C HIS A 88 -26.71 19.29 -10.52
N GLU A 89 -25.81 18.93 -11.43
CA GLU A 89 -25.29 19.83 -12.48
C GLU A 89 -25.41 19.13 -13.84
#